data_AF-D0N7M1-F1
#
_entry.id   AF-D0N7M1-F1
#
_cell.length_a   1.000
_cell.length_b   1.000
_cell.length_c   1.000
_cell.angle_alpha   90.00
_cell.angle_beta   90.00
_cell.angle_gamma   90.00
#
_symmetry.space_group_name_H-M   'P 1'
#
loop_
_entity.id
_entity.type
_entity.pdbx_description
1 polymer ?
#
loop_
_entity_poly.entity_id
_entity_poly.type
_entity_poly.pdbx_seq_one_letter_code
_entity_poly.pdbx_strand_id
1 'polypeptide(L)'
;MVQIGANLLDGFEEYTAKDEANPTAPPAPIAPLLAALEHFQGDSKDREKAHFVTYRNNLNKIMGTPYNSKNAWTFEVEKRAGCVYLDVRRTQEDIDSNRNPHENQRRGAFAGRRFEIYATHPKQDDEERKVNEDEEFCSISAMALGDKRLVVAAEIDCYEDKGHNEREYVELKTFRLLQREKDQLVFERFKLLAFWIQSFLVGTPKIVCAFRSDDFQVRKLQSFRVTDIPSFCRQHWVRCRSPIVCLNFTKALLDWIYDHAQEGRAHRVTYIPQRHVVEMELSSEPSFLPTQS
;
A
#
# COMPACT_ATOMS: atom_id res chain seq x y z
N MET A 1 2.95 16.45 16.95
CA MET A 1 2.70 15.16 17.63
C MET A 1 1.27 15.13 18.18
N VAL A 2 0.53 14.05 17.89
CA VAL A 2 -0.85 13.87 18.33
C VAL A 2 -0.93 13.75 19.86
N GLN A 3 -1.93 14.39 20.46
CA GLN A 3 -2.16 14.33 21.90
C GLN A 3 -2.92 13.04 22.28
N ILE A 4 -2.51 12.39 23.37
CA ILE A 4 -3.32 11.31 23.97
C ILE A 4 -4.69 11.89 24.37
N GLY A 5 -5.75 11.16 24.03
CA GLY A 5 -7.14 11.58 24.21
C GLY A 5 -7.77 12.26 22.99
N ALA A 6 -6.99 12.60 21.95
CA ALA A 6 -7.53 13.17 20.72
C ALA A 6 -8.56 12.24 20.08
N ASN A 7 -9.69 12.79 19.63
CA ASN A 7 -10.75 12.04 18.96
C ASN A 7 -10.51 12.00 17.45
N LEU A 8 -10.35 10.81 16.89
CA LEU A 8 -10.08 10.63 15.46
C LEU A 8 -11.34 10.68 14.60
N LEU A 9 -12.51 10.98 15.17
CA LEU A 9 -13.77 11.15 14.43
C LEU A 9 -14.28 12.60 14.39
N ASP A 10 -13.49 13.55 14.89
CA ASP A 10 -13.84 14.97 14.78
C ASP A 10 -13.95 15.36 13.29
N GLY A 11 -15.12 15.82 12.86
CA GLY A 11 -15.42 16.16 11.47
C GLY A 11 -15.90 15.00 10.59
N PHE A 12 -16.16 13.81 11.15
CA PHE A 12 -16.61 12.65 10.38
C PHE A 12 -17.97 12.85 9.70
N GLU A 13 -18.89 13.61 10.30
CA GLU A 13 -20.24 13.83 9.78
C GLU A 13 -20.26 14.62 8.45
N GLU A 14 -19.23 15.43 8.20
CA GLU A 14 -19.09 16.26 7.00
C GLU A 14 -18.33 15.55 5.87
N TYR A 15 -17.84 14.34 6.12
CA TYR A 15 -16.90 13.64 5.26
C TYR A 15 -17.59 12.59 4.37
N THR A 16 -17.27 12.62 3.08
CA THR A 16 -17.65 11.59 2.09
C THR A 16 -16.39 11.06 1.41
N ALA A 17 -16.22 9.74 1.37
CA ALA A 17 -15.06 9.11 0.76
C ALA A 17 -15.15 9.13 -0.77
N LYS A 18 -14.02 9.31 -1.48
CA LYS A 18 -13.96 9.22 -2.95
C LYS A 18 -14.45 7.89 -3.49
N ASP A 19 -14.09 6.81 -2.80
CA ASP A 19 -14.45 5.45 -3.19
C ASP A 19 -15.96 5.19 -3.10
N GLU A 20 -16.68 5.89 -2.21
CA GLU A 20 -18.14 5.85 -2.16
C GLU A 20 -18.75 6.55 -3.38
N ALA A 21 -18.09 7.61 -3.89
CA ALA A 21 -18.57 8.39 -5.03
C ALA A 21 -18.32 7.71 -6.39
N ASN A 22 -17.18 7.02 -6.57
CA ASN A 22 -16.86 6.30 -7.81
C ASN A 22 -16.11 4.97 -7.56
N PRO A 23 -16.81 3.92 -7.13
CA PRO A 23 -16.17 2.67 -6.70
C PRO A 23 -15.53 1.89 -7.87
N THR A 24 -15.93 2.18 -9.10
CA THR A 24 -15.45 1.53 -10.34
C THR A 24 -14.27 2.24 -10.98
N ALA A 25 -13.93 3.48 -10.55
CA ALA A 25 -12.73 4.14 -11.03
C ALA A 25 -11.49 3.31 -10.68
N PRO A 26 -10.49 3.24 -11.57
CA PRO A 26 -9.18 2.70 -11.23
C PRO A 26 -8.62 3.48 -10.03
N PRO A 27 -8.29 2.82 -8.90
CA PRO A 27 -7.91 3.51 -7.67
C PRO A 27 -6.55 4.21 -7.77
N ALA A 28 -5.66 3.71 -8.64
CA ALA A 28 -4.35 4.28 -8.87
C ALA A 28 -3.94 3.99 -10.33
N PRO A 29 -4.46 4.78 -11.30
CA PRO A 29 -4.13 4.59 -12.70
C PRO A 29 -2.63 4.80 -12.91
N ILE A 30 -1.99 4.00 -13.76
CA ILE A 30 -0.54 4.10 -13.97
C ILE A 30 -0.08 5.36 -14.75
N ALA A 31 -0.99 6.05 -15.45
CA ALA A 31 -0.62 7.17 -16.33
C ALA A 31 0.13 8.32 -15.62
N PRO A 32 -0.28 8.82 -14.44
CA PRO A 32 0.47 9.84 -13.70
C PRO A 32 1.88 9.39 -13.30
N LEU A 33 2.07 8.11 -12.95
CA LEU A 33 3.38 7.55 -12.67
C LEU A 33 4.29 7.61 -13.91
N LEU A 34 3.76 7.23 -15.08
CA LEU A 34 4.53 7.27 -16.32
C LEU A 34 4.89 8.70 -16.72
N ALA A 35 3.96 9.65 -16.58
CA ALA A 35 4.22 11.06 -16.82
C ALA A 35 5.28 11.62 -15.86
N ALA A 36 5.26 11.24 -14.58
CA ALA A 36 6.28 11.63 -13.62
C ALA A 36 7.65 11.03 -13.98
N LEU A 37 7.70 9.77 -14.39
CA LEU A 37 8.93 9.14 -14.86
C LEU A 37 9.49 9.85 -16.10
N GLU A 38 8.65 10.16 -17.08
CA GLU A 38 9.06 10.92 -18.27
C GLU A 38 9.60 12.30 -17.89
N HIS A 39 8.90 13.02 -16.99
CA HIS A 39 9.30 14.35 -16.55
C HIS A 39 10.64 14.37 -15.80
N PHE A 40 10.81 13.51 -14.78
CA PHE A 40 12.01 13.52 -13.94
C PHE A 40 13.20 12.79 -14.55
N GLN A 41 12.93 11.80 -15.40
CA GLN A 41 13.97 11.00 -16.00
C GLN A 41 14.34 11.52 -17.40
N GLY A 42 13.41 12.00 -18.24
CA GLY A 42 13.71 12.40 -19.62
C GLY A 42 14.28 11.27 -20.51
N ASP A 43 14.78 11.62 -21.70
CA ASP A 43 15.19 10.69 -22.78
C ASP A 43 16.59 10.04 -22.64
N SER A 44 17.05 9.73 -21.42
CA SER A 44 18.38 9.13 -21.25
C SER A 44 18.44 7.71 -21.85
N LYS A 45 19.15 7.58 -22.98
CA LYS A 45 19.32 6.33 -23.75
C LYS A 45 20.20 5.27 -23.05
N ASP A 46 20.97 5.66 -22.05
CA ASP A 46 21.92 4.78 -21.35
C ASP A 46 21.33 4.10 -20.10
N ARG A 47 20.00 4.15 -19.94
CA ARG A 47 19.37 3.61 -18.73
C ARG A 47 19.17 2.11 -18.79
N GLU A 48 19.56 1.46 -17.70
CA GLU A 48 19.09 0.10 -17.43
C GLU A 48 17.57 0.08 -17.32
N LYS A 49 16.94 -0.64 -18.25
CA LYS A 49 15.49 -0.77 -18.27
C LYS A 49 14.98 -1.46 -17.00
N ALA A 50 13.95 -0.89 -16.38
CA ALA A 50 13.19 -1.58 -15.37
C ALA A 50 12.52 -2.82 -15.98
N HIS A 51 12.45 -3.90 -15.21
CA HIS A 51 11.68 -5.07 -15.59
C HIS A 51 10.20 -4.86 -15.25
N PHE A 52 9.93 -4.12 -14.17
CA PHE A 52 8.58 -3.81 -13.72
C PHE A 52 8.40 -2.34 -13.37
N VAL A 53 7.21 -1.82 -13.66
CA VAL A 53 6.73 -0.52 -13.17
C VAL A 53 5.35 -0.72 -12.55
N THR A 54 5.17 -0.32 -11.29
CA THR A 54 3.88 -0.48 -10.60
C THR A 54 3.75 0.44 -9.39
N TYR A 55 2.57 0.42 -8.75
CA TYR A 55 2.36 0.94 -7.41
C TYR A 55 2.64 -0.11 -6.34
N ARG A 56 3.12 0.36 -5.18
CA ARG A 56 3.33 -0.43 -3.95
C ARG A 56 2.09 -1.25 -3.56
N ASN A 57 0.89 -0.79 -3.91
CA ASN A 57 -0.37 -1.52 -3.69
C ASN A 57 -0.34 -2.95 -4.26
N ASN A 58 0.11 -3.15 -5.51
CA ASN A 58 0.16 -4.47 -6.12
C ASN A 58 1.20 -5.38 -5.44
N LEU A 59 2.34 -4.82 -5.05
CA LEU A 59 3.35 -5.55 -4.30
C LEU A 59 2.88 -5.91 -2.88
N ASN A 60 2.09 -5.07 -2.22
CA ASN A 60 1.46 -5.41 -0.94
C ASN A 60 0.58 -6.66 -1.04
N LYS A 61 -0.26 -6.74 -2.09
CA LYS A 61 -1.15 -7.88 -2.35
C LYS A 61 -0.33 -9.17 -2.53
N ILE A 62 0.65 -9.12 -3.43
CA ILE A 62 1.52 -10.27 -3.75
C ILE A 62 2.28 -10.72 -2.50
N MET A 63 3.02 -9.79 -1.87
CA MET A 63 3.92 -10.09 -0.77
C MET A 63 3.18 -10.54 0.49
N GLY A 64 1.93 -10.10 0.69
CA GLY A 64 1.08 -10.51 1.81
C GLY A 64 0.42 -11.88 1.62
N THR A 65 0.34 -12.39 0.40
CA THR A 65 -0.40 -13.63 0.06
C THR A 65 -0.04 -14.85 0.91
N PRO A 66 1.25 -15.14 1.20
CA PRO A 66 1.62 -16.33 1.98
C PRO A 66 1.02 -16.38 3.39
N TYR A 67 0.65 -15.24 3.97
CA TYR A 67 0.11 -15.12 5.32
C TYR A 67 -1.33 -14.62 5.36
N ASN A 68 -1.80 -14.02 4.27
CA ASN A 68 -3.17 -13.60 4.06
C ASN A 68 -3.80 -14.32 2.85
N SER A 69 -3.79 -15.65 2.89
CA SER A 69 -4.19 -16.50 1.77
C SER A 69 -5.69 -16.56 1.51
N LYS A 70 -6.52 -15.86 2.30
CA LYS A 70 -7.98 -15.90 2.23
C LYS A 70 -8.58 -14.81 1.36
N ASN A 71 -7.85 -13.71 1.14
CA ASN A 71 -8.36 -12.57 0.40
C ASN A 71 -7.98 -12.73 -1.07
N ALA A 72 -8.97 -12.67 -1.95
CA ALA A 72 -8.71 -12.60 -3.38
C ALA A 72 -8.08 -11.24 -3.71
N TRP A 73 -7.33 -11.20 -4.80
CA TRP A 73 -6.83 -9.94 -5.35
C TRP A 73 -6.67 -10.06 -6.86
N THR A 74 -6.74 -8.92 -7.54
CA THR A 74 -6.51 -8.84 -8.99
C THR A 74 -5.73 -7.56 -9.34
N PHE A 75 -5.05 -7.59 -10.47
CA PHE A 75 -4.41 -6.46 -11.13
C PHE A 75 -4.28 -6.75 -12.63
N GLU A 76 -4.07 -5.70 -13.42
CA GLU A 76 -3.78 -5.85 -14.85
C GLU A 76 -2.30 -5.74 -15.15
N VAL A 77 -1.88 -6.43 -16.20
CA VAL A 77 -0.50 -6.59 -16.61
C VAL A 77 -0.40 -6.32 -18.10
N GLU A 78 0.51 -5.43 -18.51
CA GLU A 78 0.83 -5.23 -19.93
C GLU A 78 2.35 -5.18 -20.09
N LYS A 79 2.88 -5.91 -21.07
CA LYS A 79 4.31 -5.89 -21.40
C LYS A 79 4.55 -5.01 -22.61
N ARG A 80 5.43 -4.02 -22.49
CA ARG A 80 5.79 -3.09 -23.55
C ARG A 80 7.28 -2.75 -23.51
N ALA A 81 7.95 -2.88 -24.65
CA ALA A 81 9.37 -2.66 -24.86
C ALA A 81 10.30 -3.39 -23.86
N GLY A 82 9.89 -4.59 -23.44
CA GLY A 82 10.60 -5.42 -22.45
C GLY A 82 10.36 -5.05 -20.98
N CYS A 83 9.49 -4.08 -20.69
CA CYS A 83 9.05 -3.73 -19.34
C CYS A 83 7.62 -4.22 -19.10
N VAL A 84 7.35 -4.74 -17.90
CA VAL A 84 6.03 -5.19 -17.47
C VAL A 84 5.40 -4.16 -16.54
N TYR A 85 4.23 -3.66 -16.91
CA TYR A 85 3.50 -2.67 -16.13
C TYR A 85 2.38 -3.38 -15.38
N LEU A 86 2.23 -3.11 -14.08
CA LEU A 86 1.12 -3.65 -13.28
C LEU A 86 0.21 -2.51 -12.82
N ASP A 87 -1.01 -2.47 -13.33
CA ASP A 87 -2.04 -1.47 -13.01
C ASP A 87 -2.94 -1.95 -11.88
N VAL A 88 -3.29 -1.05 -10.95
CA VAL A 88 -4.02 -1.43 -9.74
C VAL A 88 -5.50 -1.64 -10.07
N ARG A 89 -5.98 -2.88 -9.93
CA ARG A 89 -7.39 -3.21 -10.05
C ARG A 89 -7.98 -3.69 -8.72
N ARG A 90 -9.31 -3.62 -8.64
CA ARG A 90 -10.14 -4.12 -7.53
C ARG A 90 -10.88 -5.37 -7.99
N THR A 91 -11.08 -6.32 -7.08
CA THR A 91 -12.00 -7.44 -7.33
C THR A 91 -13.44 -6.95 -7.26
N GLN A 92 -14.40 -7.74 -7.75
CA GLN A 92 -15.81 -7.41 -7.59
C GLN A 92 -16.20 -7.30 -6.10
N GLU A 93 -15.64 -8.18 -5.26
CA GLU A 93 -15.85 -8.15 -3.81
C GLU A 93 -15.33 -6.84 -3.19
N ASP A 94 -14.17 -6.34 -3.62
CA ASP A 94 -13.66 -5.03 -3.17
C ASP A 94 -14.58 -3.88 -3.59
N ILE A 95 -15.08 -3.91 -4.83
CA ILE A 95 -15.99 -2.88 -5.36
C ILE A 95 -17.31 -2.88 -4.57
N ASP A 96 -17.88 -4.05 -4.34
CA ASP A 96 -19.15 -4.20 -3.60
C ASP A 96 -18.98 -3.77 -2.15
N SER A 97 -17.86 -4.13 -1.51
CA SER A 97 -17.53 -3.72 -0.14
C SER A 97 -17.31 -2.20 -0.03
N ASN A 98 -16.76 -1.54 -1.05
CA ASN A 98 -16.51 -0.11 -1.06
C ASN A 98 -17.76 0.72 -1.43
N ARG A 99 -18.72 0.13 -2.15
CA ARG A 99 -20.00 0.78 -2.47
C ARG A 99 -20.88 0.96 -1.24
N ASN A 100 -20.85 0.00 -0.31
CA ASN A 100 -21.64 0.07 0.91
C ASN A 100 -20.83 -0.42 2.13
N PRO A 101 -19.80 0.34 2.53
CA PRO A 101 -18.93 -0.05 3.63
C PRO A 101 -19.71 -0.02 4.95
N HIS A 102 -19.42 -1.00 5.82
CA HIS A 102 -19.94 -0.96 7.19
C HIS A 102 -19.50 0.34 7.90
N GLU A 103 -20.37 0.90 8.74
CA GLU A 103 -20.10 2.19 9.42
C GLU A 103 -18.75 2.21 10.15
N ASN A 104 -18.38 1.12 10.82
CA ASN A 104 -17.11 1.02 11.53
C ASN A 104 -15.89 1.02 10.58
N GLN A 105 -16.05 0.55 9.35
CA GLN A 105 -15.01 0.63 8.30
C GLN A 105 -14.85 2.07 7.82
N ARG A 106 -15.97 2.80 7.61
CA ARG A 106 -15.96 4.23 7.25
C ARG A 106 -15.26 5.06 8.34
N ARG A 107 -15.66 4.86 9.60
CA ARG A 107 -15.04 5.48 10.78
C ARG A 107 -13.55 5.12 10.88
N GLY A 108 -13.21 3.86 10.58
CA GLY A 108 -11.83 3.36 10.46
C GLY A 108 -10.98 4.13 9.46
N ALA A 109 -11.46 4.27 8.22
CA ALA A 109 -10.77 4.95 7.14
C ALA A 109 -10.59 6.45 7.45
N PHE A 110 -11.66 7.12 7.89
CA PHE A 110 -11.59 8.52 8.30
C PHE A 110 -10.59 8.74 9.44
N ALA A 111 -10.62 7.88 10.46
CA ALA A 111 -9.71 8.00 11.59
C ALA A 111 -8.23 7.85 11.22
N GLY A 112 -7.90 7.09 10.16
CA GLY A 112 -6.56 7.04 9.59
C GLY A 112 -6.11 8.41 9.10
N ARG A 113 -6.89 9.01 8.20
CA ARG A 113 -6.61 10.35 7.64
C ARG A 113 -6.61 11.43 8.70
N ARG A 114 -7.53 11.36 9.66
CA ARG A 114 -7.58 12.29 10.78
C ARG A 114 -6.31 12.20 11.64
N PHE A 115 -5.78 10.99 11.82
CA PHE A 115 -4.53 10.79 12.54
C PHE A 115 -3.34 11.38 11.79
N GLU A 116 -3.28 11.23 10.47
CA GLU A 116 -2.25 11.84 9.62
C GLU A 116 -2.23 13.36 9.81
N ILE A 117 -3.38 14.02 9.65
CA ILE A 117 -3.52 15.46 9.85
C ILE A 117 -3.09 15.88 11.26
N TYR A 118 -3.57 15.19 12.29
CA TYR A 118 -3.18 15.53 13.67
C TYR A 118 -1.69 15.34 13.92
N ALA A 119 -1.04 14.41 13.22
CA ALA A 119 0.36 14.12 13.37
C ALA A 119 1.24 15.15 12.64
N THR A 120 0.79 15.65 11.48
CA THR A 120 1.58 16.49 10.57
C THR A 120 1.29 17.99 10.71
N HIS A 121 0.04 18.39 11.02
CA HIS A 121 -0.35 19.79 11.05
C HIS A 121 -0.40 20.36 12.48
N PRO A 122 0.20 21.55 12.73
CA PRO A 122 0.13 22.22 14.03
C PRO A 122 -1.32 22.61 14.40
N LYS A 123 -1.58 22.86 15.70
CA LYS A 123 -2.92 23.19 16.24
C LYS A 123 -3.46 24.59 15.89
N GLN A 124 -2.79 25.32 15.03
CA GLN A 124 -3.03 26.75 14.88
C GLN A 124 -4.02 27.11 13.77
N ASP A 125 -4.32 26.19 12.86
CA ASP A 125 -5.23 26.43 11.74
C ASP A 125 -6.29 25.31 11.65
N ASP A 126 -7.56 25.66 11.88
CA ASP A 126 -8.68 24.72 11.86
C ASP A 126 -9.10 24.34 10.43
N GLU A 127 -8.82 25.18 9.42
CA GLU A 127 -9.13 24.88 8.01
C GLU A 127 -8.14 23.87 7.43
N GLU A 128 -6.83 24.01 7.72
CA GLU A 128 -5.79 23.02 7.34
C GLU A 128 -5.98 21.65 8.01
N ARG A 129 -6.90 21.55 8.96
CA ARG A 129 -7.19 20.33 9.67
C ARG A 129 -8.37 19.56 9.09
N LYS A 130 -9.05 20.03 8.05
CA LYS A 130 -10.12 19.25 7.40
C LYS A 130 -9.52 18.08 6.61
N VAL A 131 -10.22 16.95 6.59
CA VAL A 131 -9.79 15.79 5.81
C VAL A 131 -10.01 16.06 4.32
N ASN A 132 -8.93 16.23 3.58
CA ASN A 132 -8.92 16.32 2.13
C ASN A 132 -8.33 15.03 1.55
N GLU A 133 -9.10 14.29 0.74
CA GLU A 133 -8.59 13.08 0.07
C GLU A 133 -7.87 13.38 -1.26
N ASP A 134 -7.95 14.61 -1.77
CA ASP A 134 -7.30 15.02 -3.03
C ASP A 134 -5.82 15.33 -2.90
N GLU A 135 -5.32 15.47 -1.68
CA GLU A 135 -3.92 15.77 -1.41
C GLU A 135 -3.15 14.49 -1.06
N GLU A 136 -2.35 14.02 -2.01
CA GLU A 136 -1.48 12.87 -1.84
C GLU A 136 -0.06 13.22 -2.26
N PHE A 137 0.93 12.78 -1.48
CA PHE A 137 2.34 12.83 -1.89
C PHE A 137 2.82 11.42 -2.24
N CYS A 138 3.29 11.25 -3.48
CA CYS A 138 3.76 9.98 -3.99
C CYS A 138 5.27 10.02 -4.27
N SER A 139 6.01 9.09 -3.67
CA SER A 139 7.41 8.86 -3.98
C SER A 139 7.56 7.78 -5.05
N ILE A 140 8.59 7.91 -5.89
CA ILE A 140 8.95 6.91 -6.90
C ILE A 140 10.34 6.39 -6.56
N SER A 141 10.44 5.10 -6.27
CA SER A 141 11.68 4.46 -5.85
C SER A 141 12.06 3.32 -6.79
N ALA A 142 13.36 3.17 -7.03
CA ALA A 142 13.90 1.98 -7.68
C ALA A 142 14.25 0.93 -6.62
N MET A 143 13.88 -0.32 -6.86
CA MET A 143 14.29 -1.44 -6.02
C MET A 143 14.69 -2.65 -6.86
N ALA A 144 15.43 -3.58 -6.25
CA ALA A 144 15.77 -4.85 -6.86
C ALA A 144 15.22 -6.01 -6.01
N LEU A 145 14.66 -7.01 -6.67
CA LEU A 145 14.27 -8.27 -6.04
C LEU A 145 14.87 -9.42 -6.85
N GLY A 146 15.98 -9.96 -6.34
CA GLY A 146 16.81 -10.90 -7.09
C GLY A 146 17.42 -10.24 -8.33
N ASP A 147 17.15 -10.80 -9.50
CA ASP A 147 17.61 -10.31 -10.80
C ASP A 147 16.66 -9.30 -11.46
N LYS A 148 15.49 -9.06 -10.87
CA LYS A 148 14.49 -8.11 -11.41
C LYS A 148 14.65 -6.74 -10.77
N ARG A 149 14.61 -5.72 -11.62
CA ARG A 149 14.59 -4.29 -11.27
C ARG A 149 13.16 -3.77 -11.34
N LEU A 150 12.68 -3.14 -10.28
CA LEU A 150 11.34 -2.60 -10.18
C LEU A 150 11.40 -1.10 -9.97
N VAL A 151 10.50 -0.37 -10.60
CA VAL A 151 10.15 1.01 -10.26
C VAL A 151 8.81 0.98 -9.56
N VAL A 152 8.79 1.46 -8.32
CA VAL A 152 7.64 1.37 -7.44
C VAL A 152 7.24 2.77 -6.98
N ALA A 153 6.01 3.14 -7.28
CA ALA A 153 5.39 4.35 -6.77
C ALA A 153 4.60 4.07 -5.50
N ALA A 154 4.66 4.98 -4.53
CA ALA A 154 3.95 4.83 -3.28
C ALA A 154 3.62 6.18 -2.66
N GLU A 155 2.37 6.28 -2.20
CA GLU A 155 1.95 7.29 -1.24
C GLU A 155 2.83 7.22 0.02
N ILE A 156 3.25 8.38 0.52
CA ILE A 156 4.01 8.56 1.75
C ILE A 156 3.29 9.56 2.64
N ASP A 157 2.96 9.12 3.86
CA ASP A 157 2.12 9.89 4.78
C ASP A 157 2.83 11.16 5.29
N CYS A 158 4.10 11.06 5.71
CA CYS A 158 4.89 12.21 6.10
C CYS A 158 6.41 11.92 6.16
N TYR A 159 7.19 12.92 6.58
CA TYR A 159 8.61 12.77 6.88
C TYR A 159 9.00 13.50 8.17
N GLU A 160 10.08 13.02 8.78
CA GLU A 160 10.78 13.71 9.86
C GLU A 160 12.00 14.43 9.26
N ASP A 161 12.12 15.73 9.54
CA ASP A 161 13.30 16.51 9.17
C ASP A 161 14.42 16.23 10.19
N LYS A 162 15.48 15.56 9.76
CA LYS A 162 16.64 15.26 10.59
C LYS A 162 17.70 16.36 10.54
N GLY A 163 17.43 17.46 9.84
CA GLY A 163 18.42 18.47 9.50
C GLY A 163 19.35 18.00 8.39
N HIS A 164 20.30 18.84 7.99
CA HIS A 164 21.32 18.53 6.99
C HIS A 164 20.77 18.02 5.63
N ASN A 165 19.57 18.45 5.24
CA ASN A 165 18.83 17.99 4.06
C ASN A 165 18.47 16.49 4.07
N GLU A 166 18.55 15.83 5.22
CA GLU A 166 18.09 14.45 5.39
C GLU A 166 16.61 14.43 5.80
N ARG A 167 15.79 13.78 4.97
CA ARG A 167 14.39 13.51 5.26
C ARG A 167 14.20 12.03 5.48
N GLU A 168 13.57 11.68 6.59
CA GLU A 168 13.22 10.29 6.87
C GLU A 168 11.71 10.11 6.73
N TYR A 169 11.27 9.30 5.77
CA TYR A 169 9.85 9.00 5.62
C TYR A 169 9.29 8.25 6.83
N VAL A 170 8.04 8.54 7.16
CA VAL A 170 7.32 7.92 8.28
C VAL A 170 5.95 7.46 7.80
N GLU A 171 5.64 6.20 8.04
CA GLU A 171 4.29 5.65 7.81
C GLU A 171 3.46 5.82 9.09
N LEU A 172 2.27 6.38 8.96
CA LEU A 172 1.30 6.59 10.02
C LEU A 172 0.22 5.51 9.94
N LYS A 173 -0.13 4.94 11.09
CA LYS A 173 -1.16 3.91 11.19
C LYS A 173 -2.03 4.13 12.40
N THR A 174 -3.28 3.68 12.32
CA THR A 174 -4.17 3.58 13.47
C THR A 174 -4.55 2.13 13.70
N PHE A 175 -4.71 1.75 14.96
CA PHE A 175 -5.20 0.42 15.32
C PHE A 175 -6.00 0.45 16.63
N ARG A 176 -6.89 -0.52 16.84
CA ARG A 176 -7.60 -0.64 18.13
C ARG A 176 -6.61 -1.00 19.24
N LEU A 177 -6.84 -0.50 20.46
CA LEU A 177 -6.03 -0.79 21.63
C LEU A 177 -6.03 -2.30 21.92
N LEU A 178 -4.85 -2.85 22.16
CA LEU A 178 -4.68 -4.27 22.46
C LEU A 178 -4.96 -4.49 23.94
N GLN A 179 -6.09 -5.13 24.26
CA GLN A 179 -6.50 -5.38 25.65
C GLN A 179 -6.27 -6.82 26.08
N ARG A 180 -6.33 -7.78 25.14
CA ARG A 180 -6.19 -9.22 25.41
C ARG A 180 -5.02 -9.79 24.63
N GLU A 181 -4.45 -10.88 25.14
CA GLU A 181 -3.37 -11.62 24.47
C GLU A 181 -3.77 -12.05 23.04
N LYS A 182 -5.01 -12.47 22.83
CA LYS A 182 -5.53 -12.78 21.49
C LYS A 182 -5.49 -11.59 20.54
N ASP A 183 -5.76 -10.37 21.03
CA ASP A 183 -5.72 -9.17 20.20
C ASP A 183 -4.27 -8.85 19.78
N GLN A 184 -3.31 -9.06 20.69
CA GLN A 184 -1.88 -8.95 20.40
C GLN A 184 -1.44 -9.96 19.34
N LEU A 185 -1.83 -11.24 19.46
CA LEU A 185 -1.52 -12.27 18.46
C LEU A 185 -2.05 -11.91 17.07
N VAL A 186 -3.29 -11.40 16.98
CA VAL A 186 -3.88 -10.96 15.71
C VAL A 186 -3.14 -9.75 15.13
N PHE A 187 -2.78 -8.80 15.98
CA PHE A 187 -2.02 -7.62 15.58
C PHE A 187 -0.66 -8.00 15.02
N GLU A 188 0.14 -8.75 15.77
CA GLU A 188 1.49 -9.15 15.37
C GLU A 188 1.50 -10.08 14.16
N ARG A 189 0.51 -10.98 14.05
CA ARG A 189 0.43 -11.92 12.93
C ARG A 189 0.01 -11.27 11.62
N PHE A 190 -1.03 -10.44 11.63
CA PHE A 190 -1.65 -9.96 10.40
C PHE A 190 -1.38 -8.49 10.12
N LYS A 191 -1.55 -7.63 11.14
CA LYS A 191 -1.52 -6.17 10.94
C LYS A 191 -0.10 -5.64 10.91
N LEU A 192 0.74 -6.10 11.83
CA LEU A 192 2.15 -5.72 11.87
C LEU A 192 2.92 -6.28 10.65
N LEU A 193 2.55 -7.45 10.13
CA LEU A 193 3.05 -7.95 8.85
C LEU A 193 2.67 -7.00 7.70
N ALA A 194 1.40 -6.60 7.61
CA ALA A 194 0.94 -5.70 6.56
C ALA A 194 1.65 -4.34 6.63
N PHE A 195 1.84 -3.80 7.85
CA PHE A 195 2.60 -2.57 8.09
C PHE A 195 4.06 -2.73 7.65
N TRP A 196 4.70 -3.84 8.00
CA TRP A 196 6.06 -4.13 7.58
C TRP A 196 6.19 -4.20 6.06
N ILE A 197 5.34 -4.96 5.36
CA ILE A 197 5.36 -5.06 3.89
C ILE A 197 5.23 -3.68 3.27
N GLN A 198 4.24 -2.91 3.74
CA GLN A 198 3.92 -1.57 3.25
C GLN A 198 5.10 -0.61 3.29
N SER A 199 5.84 -0.59 4.40
CA SER A 199 6.97 0.31 4.58
C SER A 199 8.28 -0.26 4.02
N PHE A 200 8.49 -1.58 4.10
CA PHE A 200 9.68 -2.26 3.59
C PHE A 200 9.84 -2.10 2.08
N LEU A 201 8.76 -2.23 1.31
CA LEU A 201 8.79 -2.19 -0.15
C LEU A 201 9.29 -0.85 -0.72
N VAL A 202 9.18 0.23 0.05
CA VAL A 202 9.52 1.59 -0.39
C VAL A 202 10.61 2.22 0.47
N GLY A 203 11.22 1.43 1.37
CA GLY A 203 12.33 1.89 2.20
C GLY A 203 11.96 2.88 3.30
N THR A 204 10.68 2.99 3.68
CA THR A 204 10.25 3.82 4.81
C THR A 204 10.73 3.16 6.12
N PRO A 205 11.64 3.76 6.90
CA PRO A 205 12.29 3.06 8.02
C PRO A 205 11.47 3.07 9.33
N LYS A 206 10.48 3.96 9.44
CA LYS A 206 9.75 4.23 10.68
C LYS A 206 8.24 4.16 10.46
N ILE A 207 7.57 3.47 11.38
CA ILE A 207 6.10 3.41 11.44
C ILE A 207 5.67 3.99 12.79
N VAL A 208 4.69 4.89 12.81
CA VAL A 208 4.07 5.37 14.05
C VAL A 208 2.62 4.94 14.07
N CYS A 209 2.28 4.10 15.05
CA CYS A 209 0.92 3.60 15.23
C CYS A 209 0.23 4.28 16.41
N ALA A 210 -0.94 4.86 16.18
CA ALA A 210 -1.88 5.28 17.20
C ALA A 210 -2.84 4.14 17.55
N PHE A 211 -2.72 3.66 18.79
CA PHE A 211 -3.68 2.74 19.38
C PHE A 211 -4.83 3.52 19.99
N ARG A 212 -6.04 3.29 19.50
CA ARG A 212 -7.27 3.99 19.86
C ARG A 212 -8.27 3.11 20.61
N SER A 213 -9.16 3.71 21.40
CA SER A 213 -10.33 3.00 21.94
C SER A 213 -11.37 2.72 20.84
N ASP A 214 -12.43 2.01 21.19
CA ASP A 214 -13.56 1.74 20.29
C ASP A 214 -14.30 3.04 19.91
N ASP A 215 -14.33 4.03 20.80
CA ASP A 215 -14.80 5.40 20.51
C ASP A 215 -13.79 6.27 19.73
N PHE A 216 -12.74 5.67 19.18
CA PHE A 216 -11.75 6.34 18.34
C PHE A 216 -10.90 7.44 18.99
N GLN A 217 -10.82 7.45 20.33
CA GLN A 217 -9.89 8.30 21.06
C GLN A 217 -8.50 7.66 21.11
N VAL A 218 -7.45 8.43 20.80
CA VAL A 218 -6.06 7.97 20.88
C VAL A 218 -5.69 7.67 22.34
N ARG A 219 -5.23 6.45 22.62
CA ARG A 219 -4.84 5.99 23.96
C ARG A 219 -3.34 5.79 24.10
N LYS A 220 -2.66 5.40 23.03
CA LYS A 220 -1.21 5.15 23.02
C LYS A 220 -0.64 5.45 21.64
N LEU A 221 0.53 6.06 21.60
CA LEU A 221 1.37 6.14 20.39
C LEU A 221 2.55 5.18 20.55
N GLN A 222 2.89 4.46 19.49
CA GLN A 222 4.03 3.56 19.48
C GLN A 222 4.75 3.66 18.14
N SER A 223 6.07 3.84 18.19
CA SER A 223 6.92 3.81 17.02
C SER A 223 7.55 2.42 16.84
N PHE A 224 7.64 1.98 15.59
CA PHE A 224 8.29 0.74 15.18
C PHE A 224 9.35 1.07 14.14
N ARG A 225 10.57 0.57 14.34
CA ARG A 225 11.57 0.53 13.27
C ARG A 225 11.27 -0.67 12.38
N VAL A 226 11.19 -0.44 11.07
CA VAL A 226 10.79 -1.48 10.11
C VAL A 226 11.77 -2.66 10.11
N THR A 227 13.04 -2.41 10.34
CA THR A 227 14.10 -3.43 10.47
C THR A 227 13.89 -4.36 11.66
N ASP A 228 13.23 -3.90 12.72
CA ASP A 228 13.04 -4.67 13.94
C ASP A 228 11.78 -5.54 13.87
N ILE A 229 10.80 -5.18 13.02
CA ILE A 229 9.51 -5.87 12.93
C ILE A 229 9.66 -7.38 12.67
N PRO A 230 10.50 -7.84 11.73
CA PRO A 230 10.75 -9.26 11.54
C PRO A 230 11.13 -9.99 12.83
N SER A 231 11.86 -9.33 13.76
CA SER A 231 12.30 -9.95 15.01
C SER A 231 11.16 -10.09 16.04
N PHE A 232 10.29 -9.08 16.20
CA PHE A 232 9.11 -9.17 17.07
C PHE A 232 8.20 -10.32 16.66
N CYS A 233 8.09 -10.48 15.35
CA CYS A 233 7.25 -11.51 14.81
C CYS A 233 7.89 -12.90 14.82
N ARG A 234 9.20 -13.06 15.06
CA ARG A 234 9.85 -14.39 15.09
C ARG A 234 9.20 -15.35 16.08
N GLN A 235 8.84 -14.90 17.28
CA GLN A 235 8.25 -15.78 18.31
C GLN A 235 6.92 -16.42 17.84
N HIS A 236 6.18 -15.74 16.96
CA HIS A 236 4.89 -16.21 16.43
C HIS A 236 4.97 -16.69 14.97
N TRP A 237 5.99 -16.28 14.21
CA TRP A 237 6.20 -16.62 12.81
C TRP A 237 7.15 -17.80 12.60
N VAL A 238 7.87 -18.29 13.61
CA VAL A 238 8.62 -19.57 13.50
C VAL A 238 7.69 -20.73 13.12
N ARG A 239 6.42 -20.69 13.54
CA ARG A 239 5.38 -21.65 13.10
C ARG A 239 4.70 -21.25 11.77
N CYS A 240 4.88 -20.01 11.31
CA CYS A 240 4.26 -19.45 10.09
C CYS A 240 5.26 -19.16 8.95
N ARG A 241 6.52 -19.61 9.05
CA ARG A 241 7.62 -19.36 8.10
C ARG A 241 8.12 -17.90 8.21
N SER A 242 9.39 -17.67 7.87
CA SER A 242 10.09 -16.38 7.98
C SER A 242 9.60 -15.35 6.95
N PRO A 243 9.75 -14.02 7.16
CA PRO A 243 9.40 -12.99 6.16
C PRO A 243 10.12 -13.18 4.81
N ILE A 244 11.16 -14.02 4.76
CA ILE A 244 11.76 -14.51 3.52
C ILE A 244 10.76 -15.21 2.59
N VAL A 245 9.70 -15.83 3.13
CA VAL A 245 8.67 -16.49 2.31
C VAL A 245 7.86 -15.48 1.53
N CYS A 246 7.56 -14.31 2.12
CA CYS A 246 6.96 -13.19 1.39
C CYS A 246 7.85 -12.79 0.21
N LEU A 247 9.15 -12.61 0.45
CA LEU A 247 10.11 -12.22 -0.60
C LEU A 247 10.24 -13.27 -1.70
N ASN A 248 10.39 -14.54 -1.33
CA ASN A 248 10.53 -15.65 -2.28
C ASN A 248 9.27 -15.83 -3.12
N PHE A 249 8.08 -15.71 -2.51
CA PHE A 249 6.82 -15.75 -3.23
C PHE A 249 6.70 -14.59 -4.21
N THR A 250 6.98 -13.36 -3.77
CA THR A 250 6.97 -12.19 -4.65
C THR A 250 7.93 -12.35 -5.81
N LYS A 251 9.17 -12.82 -5.56
CA LYS A 251 10.15 -13.07 -6.62
C LYS A 251 9.63 -14.10 -7.62
N ALA A 252 9.21 -15.27 -7.14
CA ALA A 252 8.74 -16.35 -8.01
C ALA A 252 7.53 -15.94 -8.85
N LEU A 253 6.59 -15.18 -8.27
CA LEU A 253 5.44 -14.70 -9.02
C LEU A 253 5.83 -13.65 -10.06
N LEU A 254 6.72 -12.70 -9.72
CA LEU A 254 7.18 -11.71 -10.69
C LEU A 254 7.97 -12.36 -11.83
N ASP A 255 8.84 -13.32 -11.55
CA ASP A 255 9.54 -14.09 -12.59
C ASP A 255 8.52 -14.77 -13.53
N TRP A 256 7.54 -15.46 -12.94
CA TRP A 256 6.47 -16.11 -13.71
C TRP A 256 5.68 -15.10 -14.56
N ILE A 257 5.29 -13.95 -14.01
CA ILE A 257 4.59 -12.90 -14.77
C ILE A 257 5.46 -12.39 -15.92
N TYR A 258 6.75 -12.14 -15.66
CA TYR A 258 7.67 -11.60 -16.66
C TYR A 258 7.83 -12.52 -17.88
N ASP A 259 7.88 -13.83 -17.62
CA ASP A 259 8.08 -14.87 -18.63
C ASP A 259 6.80 -15.16 -19.42
N HIS A 260 5.62 -15.01 -18.82
CA HIS A 260 4.33 -15.35 -19.45
C HIS A 260 3.60 -14.14 -20.07
N ALA A 261 3.89 -12.91 -19.63
CA ALA A 261 3.27 -11.71 -20.20
C ALA A 261 3.69 -11.52 -21.66
N GLN A 262 2.70 -11.42 -22.56
CA GLN A 262 2.91 -11.25 -24.00
C GLN A 262 3.08 -9.78 -24.35
N GLU A 263 4.04 -9.48 -25.24
CA GLU A 263 4.31 -8.13 -25.72
C GLU A 263 3.08 -7.51 -26.40
N GLY A 264 2.72 -6.29 -26.00
CA GLY A 264 1.59 -5.54 -26.57
C GLY A 264 0.20 -6.09 -26.21
N ARG A 265 0.09 -6.99 -25.24
CA ARG A 265 -1.20 -7.56 -24.79
C ARG A 265 -1.40 -7.37 -23.29
N ALA A 266 -2.60 -6.89 -22.95
CA ALA A 266 -3.04 -6.79 -21.56
C ALA A 266 -3.53 -8.17 -21.05
N HIS A 267 -3.15 -8.49 -19.82
CA HIS A 267 -3.56 -9.70 -19.11
C HIS A 267 -4.11 -9.31 -17.74
N ARG A 268 -5.05 -10.08 -17.23
CA ARG A 268 -5.53 -9.96 -15.86
C ARG A 268 -4.92 -11.08 -15.03
N VAL A 269 -4.30 -10.71 -13.91
CA VAL A 269 -3.73 -11.67 -12.95
C VAL A 269 -4.58 -11.65 -11.70
N THR A 270 -5.04 -12.83 -11.28
CA THR A 270 -5.96 -12.98 -10.15
C THR A 270 -5.51 -14.12 -9.24
N TYR A 271 -5.47 -13.87 -7.93
CA TYR A 271 -5.32 -14.92 -6.93
C TYR A 271 -6.68 -15.44 -6.48
N ILE A 272 -6.85 -16.76 -6.52
CA ILE A 272 -8.07 -17.47 -6.14
C ILE A 272 -7.82 -18.23 -4.82
N PRO A 273 -8.29 -17.70 -3.68
CA PRO A 273 -8.03 -18.25 -2.35
C PRO A 273 -8.44 -19.71 -2.18
N GLN A 274 -9.60 -20.10 -2.73
CA GLN A 274 -10.20 -21.43 -2.52
C GLN A 274 -9.36 -22.55 -3.16
N ARG A 275 -8.63 -22.21 -4.23
CA ARG A 275 -7.80 -23.14 -4.99
C ARG A 275 -6.30 -22.95 -4.72
N HIS A 276 -5.93 -21.87 -4.03
CA HIS A 276 -4.53 -21.45 -3.83
C HIS A 276 -3.73 -21.34 -5.14
N VAL A 277 -4.38 -20.80 -6.18
CA VAL A 277 -3.77 -20.59 -7.49
C VAL A 277 -3.74 -19.11 -7.84
N VAL A 278 -2.72 -18.72 -8.60
CA VAL A 278 -2.69 -17.45 -9.33
C VAL A 278 -2.92 -17.79 -10.80
N GLU A 279 -3.91 -17.15 -11.41
CA GLU A 279 -4.27 -17.33 -12.81
C GLU A 279 -3.97 -16.06 -13.58
N MET A 280 -3.55 -16.22 -14.85
CA MET A 280 -3.33 -15.12 -15.78
C MET A 280 -4.14 -15.39 -17.04
N GLU A 281 -5.03 -14.45 -17.38
CA GLU A 281 -5.93 -14.55 -18.52
C GLU A 281 -5.75 -13.32 -19.42
N LEU A 282 -6.04 -13.43 -20.71
CA LEU A 282 -6.05 -12.28 -21.60
C LEU A 282 -7.13 -11.29 -21.14
N SER A 283 -6.78 -10.02 -20.99
CA SER A 283 -7.77 -9.01 -20.59
C SER A 283 -8.66 -8.65 -21.77
N SER A 284 -9.95 -8.48 -21.50
CA SER A 284 -10.92 -7.90 -22.44
C SER A 284 -10.87 -6.37 -22.47
N GLU A 285 -10.22 -5.76 -21.49
CA GLU A 285 -10.05 -4.31 -21.38
C GLU A 285 -8.99 -3.79 -22.36
N PRO A 286 -9.13 -2.55 -22.86
CA PRO A 286 -8.09 -1.93 -23.67
C PRO A 286 -6.80 -1.72 -22.86
N SER A 287 -5.70 -1.44 -23.58
CA SER A 287 -4.42 -1.02 -22.96
C SER A 287 -4.65 0.12 -21.97
N PHE A 288 -4.21 -0.09 -20.73
CA PHE A 288 -4.21 0.96 -19.69
C PHE A 288 -2.98 1.87 -19.79
N LEU A 289 -2.01 1.50 -20.63
CA LEU A 289 -0.85 2.33 -20.92
C LEU A 289 -1.22 3.42 -21.94
N PRO A 290 -0.72 4.65 -21.75
CA PRO A 290 -0.95 5.74 -22.70
C PRO A 290 -0.40 5.37 -24.08
N THR A 291 -1.07 5.86 -25.12
CA THR A 291 -0.58 5.75 -26.50
C THR A 291 0.73 6.51 -26.59
N GLN A 292 1.78 5.88 -27.12
CA GLN A 292 3.03 6.60 -27.39
C GLN A 292 2.73 7.67 -28.44
N SER A 293 3.04 8.93 -28.11
CA SER A 293 3.01 10.07 -29.03
C SER A 293 4.13 9.99 -30.06
#